data_AF-A0A959DAL3-F1
#
_entry.id   AF-A0A959DAL3-F1
#
_cell.length_a   1.000
_cell.length_b   1.000
_cell.length_c   1.000
_cell.angle_alpha   90.00
_cell.angle_beta   90.00
_cell.angle_gamma   90.00
#
_symmetry.space_group_name_H-M   'P 1'
#
loop_
_entity.id
_entity.type
_entity.pdbx_description
1 polymer ?
#
loop_
_entity_poly.entity_id
_entity_poly.type
_entity_poly.pdbx_seq_one_letter_code
_entity_poly.pdbx_strand_id
1 'polypeptide(L)'
;MRILLLSLLLAFAWNLANAQLDRDGDGMPDRWERENFLNPDDGRDAWQDWDGDAVLNLFEYYMASRPWDAASPIAIDVRLGDSLNLIIDTLNKQKGYLIRLQEGWHNAFIVFGGVVDNKVMIQGGWDSEFKACDPEKHATFLGIGEDNGPIIKISLGKGHSVFILDGVQTKGNSAKLFFNGKEGEPDDTPGRFFIHRCKFIGNRLSLNWAQAVLNIEEGQEGRSNVVISKSIIADNGFSAIKLTSRIRDTIGLEILHSTITGQRENGIFLWAYENQDNFIAIDMVNTICAGNDGDAINYEYGDVPVDIHLKNSLIGSVTFTNSTVLSLDSTYYGFPVFWDSWAPGPGCGCVDGGTDLGFSFAGSGPDIGAVEVEDIPTETPPIVASLNVFPNPVTGVSSIQLNLNEPASSIGIWLLSCDGKVVNKFLNSKSLSAGTYTLPITAAGLPPGLYFLQLKIGEEQLWKKIVVGR
;
A
#
# COMPACT_ATOMS: atom_id res chain seq x y z
N MET A 1 34.96 -24.29 10.04
CA MET A 1 35.04 -23.77 8.65
C MET A 1 34.20 -24.62 7.69
N ARG A 2 32.90 -24.76 7.96
CA ARG A 2 31.91 -25.47 7.11
C ARG A 2 30.46 -25.01 7.36
N ILE A 3 30.27 -23.85 8.01
CA ILE A 3 28.95 -23.29 8.38
C ILE A 3 28.64 -21.97 7.66
N LEU A 4 29.65 -21.32 7.06
CA LEU A 4 29.51 -20.00 6.40
C LEU A 4 28.96 -20.04 4.96
N LEU A 5 28.67 -21.23 4.41
CA LEU A 5 28.14 -21.37 3.04
C LEU A 5 26.69 -21.85 2.98
N LEU A 6 26.06 -22.20 4.12
CA LEU A 6 24.64 -22.56 4.18
C LEU A 6 23.74 -21.40 4.62
N SER A 7 24.24 -20.39 5.34
CA SER A 7 23.42 -19.26 5.79
C SER A 7 23.08 -18.28 4.66
N LEU A 8 23.99 -18.06 3.71
CA LEU A 8 23.73 -17.18 2.54
C LEU A 8 22.78 -17.81 1.51
N LEU A 9 22.60 -19.14 1.55
CA LEU A 9 21.73 -19.86 0.62
C LEU A 9 20.32 -20.02 1.17
N LEU A 10 20.07 -19.86 2.47
CA LEU A 10 18.74 -20.02 3.04
C LEU A 10 17.89 -18.73 2.98
N ALA A 11 18.46 -17.53 3.05
CA ALA A 11 17.68 -16.30 2.85
C ALA A 11 17.18 -16.13 1.39
N PHE A 12 17.89 -16.74 0.41
CA PHE A 12 17.52 -16.69 -1.01
C PHE A 12 16.75 -17.92 -1.52
N ALA A 13 16.69 -19.04 -0.76
CA ALA A 13 16.15 -20.31 -1.27
C ALA A 13 14.66 -20.58 -0.98
N TRP A 14 13.96 -19.81 -0.14
CA TRP A 14 12.55 -20.11 0.17
C TRP A 14 11.55 -19.66 -0.91
N ASN A 15 12.03 -18.96 -1.93
CA ASN A 15 11.26 -18.71 -3.14
C ASN A 15 11.27 -19.96 -4.07
N LEU A 16 12.27 -20.85 -4.03
CA LEU A 16 12.49 -21.79 -5.14
C LEU A 16 11.59 -23.04 -5.21
N ALA A 17 10.68 -23.26 -4.26
CA ALA A 17 9.73 -24.38 -4.36
C ALA A 17 8.44 -24.02 -5.15
N ASN A 18 8.12 -22.73 -5.30
CA ASN A 18 6.99 -22.26 -6.11
C ASN A 18 7.07 -20.77 -6.55
N ALA A 19 8.26 -20.15 -6.54
CA ALA A 19 8.45 -18.76 -6.95
C ALA A 19 8.01 -18.61 -8.40
N GLN A 20 6.84 -18.04 -8.55
CA GLN A 20 6.57 -17.29 -9.75
C GLN A 20 7.63 -16.19 -9.81
N LEU A 21 8.24 -16.04 -10.99
CA LEU A 21 9.19 -14.96 -11.24
C LEU A 21 8.52 -13.64 -10.87
N ASP A 22 9.23 -12.81 -10.12
CA ASP A 22 8.88 -11.44 -9.76
C ASP A 22 10.19 -10.67 -9.99
N ARG A 23 10.28 -10.02 -11.15
CA ARG A 23 11.56 -9.52 -11.68
C ARG A 23 11.91 -8.14 -11.15
N ASP A 24 10.93 -7.29 -10.89
CA ASP A 24 11.13 -5.97 -10.30
C ASP A 24 10.99 -5.97 -8.77
N GLY A 25 10.52 -7.07 -8.18
CA GLY A 25 10.56 -7.34 -6.75
C GLY A 25 9.50 -6.57 -5.95
N ASP A 26 8.37 -6.23 -6.57
CA ASP A 26 7.31 -5.47 -5.92
C ASP A 26 6.31 -6.33 -5.12
N GLY A 27 6.48 -7.66 -5.18
CA GLY A 27 5.64 -8.63 -4.48
C GLY A 27 4.46 -9.13 -5.31
N MET A 28 4.32 -8.71 -6.57
CA MET A 28 3.39 -9.24 -7.56
C MET A 28 4.17 -10.13 -8.56
N PRO A 29 3.69 -11.34 -8.86
CA PRO A 29 4.35 -12.17 -9.85
C PRO A 29 4.22 -11.66 -11.29
N ASP A 30 5.30 -11.75 -12.06
CA ASP A 30 5.40 -11.45 -13.50
C ASP A 30 4.22 -11.96 -14.32
N ARG A 31 3.77 -13.17 -13.98
CA ARG A 31 2.66 -13.83 -14.68
C ARG A 31 1.34 -13.16 -14.33
N TRP A 32 1.11 -12.89 -13.05
CA TRP A 32 -0.09 -12.21 -12.60
C TRP A 32 -0.12 -10.82 -13.23
N GLU A 33 0.95 -10.03 -13.14
CA GLU A 33 1.03 -8.70 -13.74
C GLU A 33 0.68 -8.68 -15.23
N ARG A 34 1.24 -9.61 -16.04
CA ARG A 34 0.89 -9.71 -17.48
C ARG A 34 -0.56 -10.10 -17.72
N GLU A 35 -1.11 -11.01 -16.92
CA GLU A 35 -2.53 -11.38 -16.96
C GLU A 35 -3.41 -10.20 -16.52
N ASN A 36 -2.81 -9.23 -15.82
CA ASN A 36 -3.43 -8.08 -15.19
C ASN A 36 -3.11 -6.73 -15.87
N PHE A 37 -2.48 -6.76 -17.05
CA PHE A 37 -2.09 -5.58 -17.84
C PHE A 37 -1.11 -4.61 -17.15
N LEU A 38 -0.39 -5.08 -16.14
CA LEU A 38 0.70 -4.38 -15.45
C LEU A 38 2.06 -4.72 -16.11
N ASN A 39 3.11 -4.04 -15.69
CA ASN A 39 4.44 -4.13 -16.29
C ASN A 39 5.44 -4.85 -15.35
N PRO A 40 5.82 -6.11 -15.65
CA PRO A 40 6.76 -6.93 -14.84
C PRO A 40 8.20 -6.43 -14.71
N ASP A 41 8.48 -5.24 -15.22
CA ASP A 41 9.77 -4.59 -15.20
C ASP A 41 9.69 -3.22 -14.48
N ASP A 42 8.54 -2.88 -13.88
CA ASP A 42 8.26 -1.60 -13.25
C ASP A 42 7.46 -1.71 -11.94
N GLY A 43 8.15 -2.11 -10.87
CA GLY A 43 7.56 -2.28 -9.54
C GLY A 43 6.97 -1.02 -8.88
N ARG A 44 6.98 0.13 -9.57
CA ARG A 44 6.23 1.33 -9.15
C ARG A 44 4.74 1.19 -9.43
N ASP A 45 4.34 0.35 -10.38
CA ASP A 45 2.94 0.17 -10.72
C ASP A 45 2.15 -0.59 -9.64
N ALA A 46 2.80 -1.41 -8.80
CA ALA A 46 2.26 -1.96 -7.56
C ALA A 46 1.57 -0.91 -6.67
N TRP A 47 2.13 0.30 -6.65
CA TRP A 47 1.69 1.42 -5.81
C TRP A 47 0.76 2.40 -6.53
N GLN A 48 0.29 2.04 -7.72
CA GLN A 48 -0.70 2.80 -8.47
C GLN A 48 -2.10 2.22 -8.27
N ASP A 49 -3.11 3.08 -8.47
CA ASP A 49 -4.52 2.73 -8.54
C ASP A 49 -4.94 2.93 -10.00
N TRP A 50 -5.00 1.83 -10.75
CA TRP A 50 -5.17 1.90 -12.20
C TRP A 50 -6.61 2.21 -12.61
N ASP A 51 -7.61 1.72 -11.88
CA ASP A 51 -9.03 1.90 -12.23
C ASP A 51 -9.74 3.01 -11.44
N GLY A 52 -9.06 3.62 -10.47
CA GLY A 52 -9.50 4.80 -9.73
C GLY A 52 -10.48 4.49 -8.59
N ASP A 53 -10.47 3.26 -8.07
CA ASP A 53 -11.35 2.84 -6.97
C ASP A 53 -10.75 3.07 -5.56
N ALA A 54 -9.56 3.66 -5.51
CA ALA A 54 -8.72 3.88 -4.34
C ALA A 54 -8.05 2.62 -3.76
N VAL A 55 -8.01 1.50 -4.48
CA VAL A 55 -7.27 0.29 -4.11
C VAL A 55 -6.02 0.17 -4.99
N LEU A 56 -4.87 -0.08 -4.35
CA LEU A 56 -3.61 -0.22 -5.08
C LEU A 56 -3.53 -1.57 -5.80
N ASN A 57 -2.83 -1.61 -6.93
CA ASN A 57 -2.61 -2.84 -7.71
C ASN A 57 -2.03 -3.99 -6.86
N LEU A 58 -1.10 -3.67 -5.96
CA LEU A 58 -0.55 -4.63 -4.99
C LEU A 58 -1.62 -5.21 -4.06
N PHE A 59 -2.53 -4.36 -3.57
CA PHE A 59 -3.61 -4.78 -2.69
C PHE A 59 -4.62 -5.61 -3.45
N GLU A 60 -4.92 -5.27 -4.71
CA GLU A 60 -5.75 -6.08 -5.59
C GLU A 60 -5.20 -7.49 -5.79
N TYR A 61 -3.88 -7.62 -6.01
CA TYR A 61 -3.21 -8.92 -6.09
C TYR A 61 -3.47 -9.77 -4.84
N TYR A 62 -3.21 -9.21 -3.65
CA TYR A 62 -3.36 -9.92 -2.38
C TYR A 62 -4.82 -10.18 -2.01
N MET A 63 -5.75 -9.34 -2.46
CA MET A 63 -7.19 -9.52 -2.28
C MET A 63 -7.82 -10.49 -3.29
N ALA A 64 -7.03 -10.99 -4.25
CA ALA A 64 -7.48 -11.83 -5.36
C ALA A 64 -8.58 -11.16 -6.21
N SER A 65 -8.43 -9.85 -6.40
CA SER A 65 -9.32 -8.98 -7.16
C SER A 65 -8.65 -8.54 -8.48
N ARG A 66 -9.08 -7.42 -9.08
CA ARG A 66 -8.76 -7.04 -10.46
C ARG A 66 -8.43 -5.54 -10.56
N PRO A 67 -7.18 -5.16 -10.82
CA PRO A 67 -6.76 -3.75 -10.87
C PRO A 67 -7.32 -2.90 -12.03
N TRP A 68 -8.11 -3.46 -12.95
CA TRP A 68 -8.73 -2.72 -14.07
C TRP A 68 -10.26 -2.65 -13.98
N ASP A 69 -10.85 -3.03 -12.85
CA ASP A 69 -12.28 -3.16 -12.64
C ASP A 69 -12.68 -2.56 -11.30
N ALA A 70 -13.00 -1.26 -11.26
CA ALA A 70 -13.35 -0.51 -10.05
C ALA A 70 -14.57 -1.03 -9.24
N ALA A 71 -15.22 -2.11 -9.69
CA ALA A 71 -16.22 -2.85 -8.92
C ALA A 71 -15.62 -4.06 -8.18
N SER A 72 -14.31 -4.26 -8.30
CA SER A 72 -13.49 -5.33 -7.74
C SER A 72 -12.33 -4.64 -7.01
N PRO A 73 -12.18 -4.85 -5.69
CA PRO A 73 -12.81 -5.87 -4.88
C PRO A 73 -14.24 -5.49 -4.49
N ILE A 74 -14.99 -6.44 -3.92
CA ILE A 74 -16.37 -6.15 -3.48
C ILE A 74 -16.31 -5.18 -2.29
N ALA A 75 -16.76 -3.94 -2.52
CA ALA A 75 -16.79 -2.89 -1.52
C ALA A 75 -18.07 -2.93 -0.65
N ILE A 76 -17.90 -2.65 0.64
CA ILE A 76 -18.97 -2.50 1.63
C ILE A 76 -18.78 -1.18 2.37
N ASP A 77 -19.81 -0.35 2.33
CA ASP A 77 -19.81 0.97 2.98
C ASP A 77 -20.32 0.87 4.41
N VAL A 78 -19.51 1.34 5.35
CA VAL A 78 -19.83 1.37 6.78
C VAL A 78 -19.98 2.82 7.21
N ARG A 79 -21.21 3.19 7.57
CA ARG A 79 -21.54 4.54 8.05
C ARG A 79 -21.36 4.63 9.55
N LEU A 80 -21.30 5.87 10.04
CA LEU A 80 -21.30 6.13 11.48
C LEU A 80 -22.55 5.52 12.13
N GLY A 81 -22.33 4.68 13.15
CA GLY A 81 -23.38 3.96 13.87
C GLY A 81 -23.63 2.52 13.39
N ASP A 82 -23.09 2.13 12.24
CA ASP A 82 -23.12 0.73 11.80
C ASP A 82 -22.21 -0.13 12.68
N SER A 83 -22.60 -1.39 12.90
CA SER A 83 -21.77 -2.33 13.65
C SER A 83 -20.73 -2.98 12.74
N LEU A 84 -19.52 -2.40 12.71
CA LEU A 84 -18.39 -2.92 11.92
C LEU A 84 -18.09 -4.40 12.22
N ASN A 85 -18.12 -4.79 13.49
CA ASN A 85 -17.88 -6.17 13.92
C ASN A 85 -18.90 -7.14 13.32
N LEU A 86 -20.19 -6.78 13.39
CA LEU A 86 -21.25 -7.62 12.83
C LEU A 86 -21.10 -7.79 11.31
N ILE A 87 -20.76 -6.69 10.61
CA ILE A 87 -20.51 -6.73 9.17
C ILE A 87 -19.39 -7.73 8.89
N ILE A 88 -18.22 -7.56 9.51
CA ILE A 88 -17.04 -8.43 9.32
C ILE A 88 -17.38 -9.90 9.61
N ASP A 89 -18.10 -10.19 10.69
CA ASP A 89 -18.43 -11.56 11.09
C ASP A 89 -19.29 -12.28 10.05
N THR A 90 -20.15 -11.55 9.32
CA THR A 90 -21.04 -12.13 8.29
C THR A 90 -20.37 -12.39 6.94
N LEU A 91 -19.17 -11.85 6.70
CA LEU A 91 -18.49 -11.99 5.40
C LEU A 91 -17.91 -13.38 5.18
N ASN A 92 -18.08 -13.90 3.95
CA ASN A 92 -17.27 -15.00 3.44
C ASN A 92 -15.91 -14.47 2.99
N LYS A 93 -15.02 -14.25 3.96
CA LYS A 93 -13.72 -13.57 3.81
C LYS A 93 -12.77 -14.21 2.78
N GLN A 94 -13.08 -15.41 2.26
CA GLN A 94 -12.33 -16.03 1.16
C GLN A 94 -12.39 -15.24 -0.15
N LYS A 95 -13.46 -14.47 -0.34
CA LYS A 95 -13.73 -13.77 -1.59
C LYS A 95 -12.94 -12.47 -1.77
N GLY A 96 -12.33 -11.94 -0.72
CA GLY A 96 -11.80 -10.57 -0.73
C GLY A 96 -12.93 -9.54 -0.59
N TYR A 97 -12.88 -8.74 0.47
CA TYR A 97 -13.79 -7.61 0.66
C TYR A 97 -13.02 -6.35 1.04
N LEU A 98 -13.38 -5.24 0.39
CA LEU A 98 -13.03 -3.89 0.82
C LEU A 98 -14.12 -3.34 1.73
N ILE A 99 -13.76 -2.90 2.91
CA ILE A 99 -14.65 -2.26 3.88
C ILE A 99 -14.28 -0.79 3.91
N ARG A 100 -15.12 0.04 3.32
CA ARG A 100 -14.94 1.50 3.25
C ARG A 100 -15.59 2.13 4.47
N LEU A 101 -14.82 2.90 5.21
CA LEU A 101 -15.29 3.56 6.42
C LEU A 101 -15.52 5.04 6.16
N GLN A 102 -16.75 5.49 6.45
CA GLN A 102 -17.07 6.92 6.47
C GLN A 102 -16.11 7.68 7.41
N GLU A 103 -15.76 8.92 7.07
CA GLU A 103 -15.03 9.83 7.96
C GLU A 103 -15.69 9.98 9.34
N GLY A 104 -14.88 10.23 10.36
CA GLY A 104 -15.32 10.32 11.75
C GLY A 104 -14.99 9.08 12.57
N TRP A 105 -15.69 8.94 13.70
CA TRP A 105 -15.32 7.97 14.74
C TRP A 105 -16.15 6.69 14.66
N HIS A 106 -15.48 5.56 14.44
CA HIS A 106 -16.07 4.23 14.43
C HIS A 106 -15.69 3.46 15.70
N ASN A 107 -16.70 2.95 16.41
CA ASN A 107 -16.46 2.03 17.51
C ASN A 107 -16.06 0.66 16.93
N ALA A 108 -14.83 0.24 17.17
CA ALA A 108 -14.24 -0.92 16.51
C ALA A 108 -13.49 -1.79 17.51
N PHE A 109 -14.00 -3.01 17.72
CA PHE A 109 -13.29 -4.10 18.38
C PHE A 109 -13.21 -5.28 17.43
N ILE A 110 -12.23 -5.23 16.53
CA ILE A 110 -12.21 -6.12 15.37
C ILE A 110 -11.44 -7.39 15.71
N VAL A 111 -12.09 -8.54 15.66
CA VAL A 111 -11.46 -9.84 15.90
C VAL A 111 -11.53 -10.71 14.66
N PHE A 112 -10.38 -11.15 14.15
CA PHE A 112 -10.31 -12.16 13.10
C PHE A 112 -9.79 -13.48 13.67
N GLY A 113 -10.44 -14.59 13.34
CA GLY A 113 -9.98 -15.93 13.68
C GLY A 113 -10.90 -17.04 13.15
N GLY A 114 -10.40 -18.27 13.08
CA GLY A 114 -11.23 -19.47 12.87
C GLY A 114 -11.44 -19.95 11.42
N VAL A 115 -10.91 -19.25 10.41
CA VAL A 115 -10.97 -19.67 8.99
C VAL A 115 -9.61 -19.38 8.33
N VAL A 116 -9.14 -20.28 7.46
CA VAL A 116 -7.90 -20.13 6.64
C VAL A 116 -8.14 -19.16 5.47
N ASP A 117 -7.12 -18.58 4.82
CA ASP A 117 -7.25 -17.80 3.56
C ASP A 117 -8.14 -16.53 3.57
N ASN A 118 -8.33 -15.88 4.73
CA ASN A 118 -9.17 -14.67 4.82
C ASN A 118 -8.53 -13.48 4.10
N LYS A 119 -9.28 -12.75 3.28
CA LYS A 119 -8.84 -11.55 2.56
C LYS A 119 -9.77 -10.39 2.89
N VAL A 120 -9.29 -9.44 3.69
CA VAL A 120 -10.08 -8.26 4.08
C VAL A 120 -9.21 -7.01 4.06
N MET A 121 -9.72 -5.97 3.42
CA MET A 121 -9.16 -4.62 3.47
C MET A 121 -10.13 -3.71 4.22
N ILE A 122 -9.62 -2.92 5.17
CA ILE A 122 -10.37 -1.86 5.86
C ILE A 122 -9.73 -0.54 5.47
N GLN A 123 -10.51 0.34 4.87
CA GLN A 123 -10.04 1.62 4.33
C GLN A 123 -10.80 2.79 4.95
N GLY A 124 -10.06 3.68 5.61
CA GLY A 124 -10.51 5.01 6.02
C GLY A 124 -10.23 6.07 4.96
N GLY A 125 -10.69 7.30 5.21
CA GLY A 125 -10.51 8.40 4.27
C GLY A 125 -11.71 8.66 3.35
N TRP A 126 -12.84 7.97 3.51
CA TRP A 126 -14.01 8.20 2.67
C TRP A 126 -14.88 9.34 3.20
N ASP A 127 -15.32 10.22 2.30
CA ASP A 127 -16.32 11.23 2.64
C ASP A 127 -17.67 10.60 3.04
N SER A 128 -18.58 11.42 3.57
CA SER A 128 -19.93 10.97 3.97
C SER A 128 -20.78 10.35 2.85
N GLU A 129 -20.42 10.56 1.58
CA GLU A 129 -21.14 10.05 0.41
C GLU A 129 -20.45 8.85 -0.27
N PHE A 130 -19.27 8.44 0.22
CA PHE A 130 -18.39 7.45 -0.40
C PHE A 130 -18.02 7.77 -1.86
N LYS A 131 -17.76 9.05 -2.15
CA LYS A 131 -17.40 9.53 -3.50
C LYS A 131 -15.94 9.90 -3.66
N ALA A 132 -15.29 10.33 -2.60
CA ALA A 132 -13.86 10.62 -2.57
C ALA A 132 -13.19 9.91 -1.40
N CYS A 133 -11.97 9.42 -1.65
CA CYS A 133 -11.11 8.81 -0.64
C CYS A 133 -9.82 9.62 -0.48
N ASP A 134 -9.68 10.33 0.64
CA ASP A 134 -8.49 11.08 1.01
C ASP A 134 -8.33 11.04 2.55
N PRO A 135 -7.46 10.17 3.09
CA PRO A 135 -7.25 10.02 4.53
C PRO A 135 -6.81 11.28 5.28
N GLU A 136 -6.26 12.28 4.56
CA GLU A 136 -5.85 13.56 5.14
C GLU A 136 -7.03 14.54 5.26
N LYS A 137 -7.97 14.51 4.32
CA LYS A 137 -9.17 15.37 4.35
C LYS A 137 -10.33 14.76 5.12
N HIS A 138 -10.47 13.45 5.07
CA HIS A 138 -11.62 12.68 5.55
C HIS A 138 -11.21 11.70 6.65
N ALA A 139 -10.63 12.22 7.73
CA ALA A 139 -10.04 11.40 8.78
C ALA A 139 -11.04 10.39 9.38
N THR A 140 -10.67 9.11 9.33
CA THR A 140 -11.43 8.01 9.96
C THR A 140 -10.69 7.52 11.20
N PHE A 141 -11.38 7.51 12.33
CA PHE A 141 -10.82 7.07 13.61
C PHE A 141 -11.40 5.73 14.03
N LEU A 142 -10.52 4.79 14.39
CA LEU A 142 -10.88 3.54 15.03
C LEU A 142 -10.56 3.62 16.52
N GLY A 143 -11.55 3.31 17.35
CA GLY A 143 -11.37 3.27 18.79
C GLY A 143 -12.44 2.42 19.47
N ILE A 144 -12.17 1.99 20.69
CA ILE A 144 -13.20 1.58 21.64
C ILE A 144 -13.41 2.72 22.65
N GLY A 145 -14.52 2.70 23.39
CA GLY A 145 -14.73 3.62 24.50
C GLY A 145 -13.74 3.39 25.66
N GLU A 146 -14.16 3.57 26.90
CA GLU A 146 -13.34 3.27 28.11
C GLU A 146 -13.04 1.76 28.32
N ASP A 147 -13.09 0.94 27.26
CA ASP A 147 -12.77 -0.48 27.31
C ASP A 147 -11.25 -0.70 27.21
N ASN A 148 -10.72 -1.58 28.05
CA ASN A 148 -9.28 -1.84 28.16
C ASN A 148 -8.78 -2.89 27.15
N GLY A 149 -9.39 -3.06 25.97
CA GLY A 149 -8.98 -4.07 24.97
C GLY A 149 -8.12 -3.52 23.82
N PRO A 150 -7.41 -4.36 23.03
CA PRO A 150 -6.88 -3.89 21.76
C PRO A 150 -8.01 -3.63 20.77
N ILE A 151 -7.98 -2.51 20.02
CA ILE A 151 -9.03 -2.15 19.05
C ILE A 151 -9.10 -3.09 17.84
N ILE A 152 -7.96 -3.67 17.49
CA ILE A 152 -7.79 -4.62 16.40
C ILE A 152 -7.04 -5.80 16.98
N LYS A 153 -7.65 -6.98 16.92
CA LYS A 153 -7.07 -8.26 17.30
C LYS A 153 -7.16 -9.22 16.12
N ILE A 154 -6.04 -9.44 15.46
CA ILE A 154 -6.02 -10.27 14.25
C ILE A 154 -5.30 -11.56 14.55
N SER A 155 -6.03 -12.67 14.44
CA SER A 155 -5.49 -14.02 14.42
C SER A 155 -5.59 -14.58 13.03
N LEU A 156 -4.53 -14.41 12.25
CA LEU A 156 -4.39 -15.12 10.98
C LEU A 156 -4.10 -16.59 11.28
N GLY A 157 -4.95 -17.46 10.72
CA GLY A 157 -4.70 -18.90 10.64
C GLY A 157 -4.00 -19.25 9.33
N LYS A 158 -3.87 -20.56 9.05
CA LYS A 158 -3.21 -21.11 7.84
C LYS A 158 -3.72 -20.49 6.51
N GLY A 159 -2.96 -20.65 5.43
CA GLY A 159 -3.31 -20.20 4.07
C GLY A 159 -2.88 -18.76 3.76
N HIS A 160 -3.05 -18.34 2.51
CA HIS A 160 -2.84 -16.99 1.95
C HIS A 160 -3.83 -15.96 2.55
N SER A 161 -3.88 -15.88 3.89
CA SER A 161 -4.67 -14.86 4.59
C SER A 161 -3.98 -13.51 4.47
N VAL A 162 -4.74 -12.50 4.10
CA VAL A 162 -4.32 -11.12 3.91
C VAL A 162 -5.25 -10.22 4.71
N PHE A 163 -4.64 -9.33 5.48
CA PHE A 163 -5.36 -8.21 6.05
C PHE A 163 -4.66 -6.90 5.68
N ILE A 164 -5.44 -5.94 5.22
CA ILE A 164 -4.97 -4.61 4.81
C ILE A 164 -5.70 -3.57 5.64
N LEU A 165 -4.94 -2.70 6.29
CA LEU A 165 -5.44 -1.53 6.97
C LEU A 165 -4.91 -0.29 6.24
N ASP A 166 -5.80 0.53 5.71
CA ASP A 166 -5.44 1.69 4.90
C ASP A 166 -6.13 2.96 5.38
N GLY A 167 -5.38 4.05 5.55
CA GLY A 167 -5.96 5.39 5.77
C GLY A 167 -6.72 5.59 7.09
N VAL A 168 -6.50 4.73 8.10
CA VAL A 168 -7.18 4.87 9.40
C VAL A 168 -6.27 5.49 10.46
N GLN A 169 -6.89 6.10 11.45
CA GLN A 169 -6.22 6.70 12.59
C GLN A 169 -6.66 6.07 13.90
N THR A 170 -5.76 6.01 14.88
CA THR A 170 -6.07 5.58 16.24
C THR A 170 -5.65 6.64 17.23
N LYS A 171 -6.45 6.84 18.27
CA LYS A 171 -6.14 7.74 19.37
C LYS A 171 -6.59 7.10 20.68
N GLY A 172 -5.70 7.10 21.67
CA GLY A 172 -5.96 6.57 23.02
C GLY A 172 -6.05 5.04 23.12
N ASN A 173 -5.59 4.28 22.12
CA ASN A 173 -5.82 2.84 22.01
C ASN A 173 -4.57 2.07 21.56
N SER A 174 -4.53 0.75 21.77
CA SER A 174 -3.48 -0.13 21.23
C SER A 174 -4.07 -1.15 20.25
N ALA A 175 -3.27 -1.61 19.30
CA ALA A 175 -3.61 -2.71 18.42
C ALA A 175 -2.75 -3.95 18.73
N LYS A 176 -3.34 -5.13 18.58
CA LYS A 176 -2.66 -6.41 18.74
C LYS A 176 -2.80 -7.24 17.48
N LEU A 177 -1.68 -7.51 16.83
CA LEU A 177 -1.57 -8.43 15.72
C LEU A 177 -0.99 -9.75 16.25
N PHE A 178 -1.84 -10.76 16.37
CA PHE A 178 -1.48 -12.03 17.00
C PHE A 178 -1.55 -13.16 15.98
N PHE A 179 -0.43 -13.52 15.38
CA PHE A 179 -0.36 -14.54 14.35
C PHE A 179 -0.26 -15.93 15.00
N ASN A 180 -1.04 -16.89 14.49
CA ASN A 180 -1.12 -18.24 15.05
C ASN A 180 -0.60 -19.28 14.04
N GLY A 181 0.69 -19.59 14.10
CA GLY A 181 1.25 -20.78 13.44
C GLY A 181 0.96 -22.08 14.22
N LYS A 182 0.85 -23.19 13.49
CA LYS A 182 1.05 -24.58 13.97
C LYS A 182 1.49 -25.43 12.77
N GLU A 183 2.62 -26.15 12.84
CA GLU A 183 3.12 -27.02 11.75
C GLU A 183 2.10 -28.08 11.30
N GLY A 184 2.29 -28.57 10.05
CA GLY A 184 2.08 -29.99 9.74
C GLY A 184 1.71 -30.37 8.29
N GLU A 185 1.45 -29.43 7.38
CA GLU A 185 0.94 -29.77 6.03
C GLU A 185 1.59 -28.88 4.93
N PRO A 186 1.63 -29.32 3.66
CA PRO A 186 2.58 -28.86 2.63
C PRO A 186 2.41 -27.44 2.05
N ASP A 187 1.36 -26.69 2.42
CA ASP A 187 1.01 -25.38 1.81
C ASP A 187 1.34 -24.21 2.76
N ASP A 188 2.64 -23.97 2.92
CA ASP A 188 3.30 -23.15 3.95
C ASP A 188 3.48 -21.66 3.54
N THR A 189 2.40 -21.00 3.09
CA THR A 189 2.45 -19.55 2.78
C THR A 189 2.13 -18.73 4.05
N PRO A 190 3.00 -17.77 4.45
CA PRO A 190 2.74 -16.92 5.61
C PRO A 190 1.54 -16.00 5.40
N GLY A 191 0.84 -15.69 6.49
CA GLY A 191 -0.15 -14.62 6.48
C GLY A 191 0.52 -13.26 6.26
N ARG A 192 -0.14 -12.38 5.51
CA ARG A 192 0.36 -11.02 5.27
C ARG A 192 -0.52 -9.96 5.90
N PHE A 193 0.14 -8.96 6.47
CA PHE A 193 -0.50 -7.82 7.11
C PHE A 193 0.05 -6.52 6.54
N PHE A 194 -0.84 -5.68 6.02
CA PHE A 194 -0.47 -4.37 5.47
C PHE A 194 -1.04 -3.26 6.35
N ILE A 195 -0.20 -2.30 6.70
CA ILE A 195 -0.56 -1.03 7.32
C ILE A 195 -0.12 0.06 6.35
N HIS A 196 -1.07 0.73 5.72
CA HIS A 196 -0.81 1.74 4.70
C HIS A 196 -1.48 3.06 5.08
N ARG A 197 -0.77 4.20 4.96
CA ARG A 197 -1.33 5.54 5.23
C ARG A 197 -2.03 5.68 6.59
N CYS A 198 -1.61 4.89 7.58
CA CYS A 198 -2.24 4.87 8.90
C CYS A 198 -1.53 5.81 9.87
N LYS A 199 -2.27 6.34 10.85
CA LYS A 199 -1.72 7.19 11.91
C LYS A 199 -2.06 6.65 13.29
N PHE A 200 -1.04 6.28 14.06
CA PHE A 200 -1.18 5.82 15.44
C PHE A 200 -0.51 6.83 16.37
N ILE A 201 -1.29 7.82 16.80
CA ILE A 201 -0.75 9.01 17.48
C ILE A 201 -1.37 9.19 18.86
N GLY A 202 -0.54 9.53 19.85
CA GLY A 202 -1.05 9.96 21.15
C GLY A 202 -1.70 8.82 21.96
N ASN A 203 -1.40 7.56 21.63
CA ASN A 203 -1.95 6.43 22.37
C ASN A 203 -1.27 6.32 23.73
N ARG A 204 -2.04 6.34 24.82
CA ARG A 204 -1.53 6.38 26.21
C ARG A 204 -2.05 5.25 27.09
N LEU A 205 -3.08 4.54 26.65
CA LEU A 205 -3.65 3.41 27.37
C LEU A 205 -3.08 2.14 26.75
N SER A 206 -2.13 1.53 27.47
CA SER A 206 -1.74 0.16 27.21
C SER A 206 -2.17 -0.73 28.36
N LEU A 207 -2.60 -1.94 28.03
CA LEU A 207 -2.68 -3.01 29.02
C LEU A 207 -1.28 -3.30 29.52
N ASN A 208 -1.13 -3.68 30.80
CA ASN A 208 0.18 -4.03 31.40
C ASN A 208 1.01 -5.08 30.62
N TRP A 209 0.39 -5.80 29.68
CA TRP A 209 1.04 -6.82 28.84
C TRP A 209 1.24 -6.38 27.37
N ALA A 210 0.52 -5.35 26.89
CA ALA A 210 0.81 -4.72 25.61
C ALA A 210 1.90 -3.67 25.89
N GLN A 211 3.08 -3.84 25.29
CA GLN A 211 4.20 -2.90 25.50
C GLN A 211 4.41 -2.03 24.25
N ALA A 212 3.50 -2.11 23.28
CA ALA A 212 3.59 -1.35 22.05
C ALA A 212 2.22 -0.97 21.44
N VAL A 213 2.23 -0.04 20.49
CA VAL A 213 1.07 0.33 19.65
C VAL A 213 0.69 -0.83 18.75
N LEU A 214 1.68 -1.42 18.10
CA LEU A 214 1.56 -2.60 17.27
C LEU A 214 2.30 -3.73 17.96
N ASN A 215 1.56 -4.69 18.49
CA ASN A 215 2.15 -5.91 19.06
C ASN A 215 2.05 -6.98 17.98
N ILE A 216 3.17 -7.40 17.41
CA ILE A 216 3.29 -8.49 16.45
C ILE A 216 3.82 -9.69 17.22
N GLU A 217 2.93 -10.65 17.46
CA GLU A 217 3.23 -11.82 18.26
C GLU A 217 3.00 -13.07 17.43
N GLU A 218 4.00 -13.94 17.39
CA GLU A 218 3.85 -15.28 16.81
C GLU A 218 3.45 -16.32 17.87
N GLY A 219 2.61 -17.24 17.43
CA GLY A 219 2.38 -18.53 18.08
C GLY A 219 3.28 -19.59 17.46
N GLN A 220 3.78 -20.50 18.30
CA GLN A 220 4.64 -21.67 17.98
C GLN A 220 4.60 -22.11 16.50
N GLU A 221 5.76 -22.02 15.82
CA GLU A 221 5.96 -22.31 14.40
C GLU A 221 5.18 -21.36 13.47
N GLY A 222 5.06 -20.11 13.87
CA GLY A 222 4.41 -19.01 13.17
C GLY A 222 5.26 -18.39 12.07
N ARG A 223 4.61 -17.96 11.00
CA ARG A 223 5.24 -17.21 9.93
C ARG A 223 4.35 -16.05 9.52
N SER A 224 4.87 -14.83 9.66
CA SER A 224 4.17 -13.63 9.25
C SER A 224 5.09 -12.66 8.54
N ASN A 225 4.51 -11.96 7.58
CA ASN A 225 5.10 -10.78 6.99
C ASN A 225 4.17 -9.59 7.25
N VAL A 226 4.71 -8.58 7.94
CA VAL A 226 4.03 -7.33 8.24
C VAL A 226 4.70 -6.21 7.46
N VAL A 227 3.94 -5.50 6.65
CA VAL A 227 4.40 -4.36 5.85
C VAL A 227 3.73 -3.10 6.37
N ILE A 228 4.53 -2.12 6.79
CA ILE A 228 4.10 -0.80 7.21
C ILE A 228 4.60 0.20 6.18
N SER A 229 3.70 0.94 5.55
CA SER A 229 4.04 1.87 4.48
C SER A 229 3.30 3.20 4.60
N LYS A 230 3.97 4.31 4.28
CA LYS A 230 3.39 5.67 4.30
C LYS A 230 2.67 6.02 5.60
N SER A 231 3.12 5.45 6.73
CA SER A 231 2.39 5.49 8.00
C SER A 231 3.17 6.24 9.08
N ILE A 232 2.44 6.75 10.08
CA ILE A 232 2.99 7.52 11.19
C ILE A 232 2.64 6.84 12.51
N ILE A 233 3.66 6.53 13.31
CA ILE A 233 3.51 6.03 14.69
C ILE A 233 4.24 7.01 15.59
N ALA A 234 3.50 7.95 16.21
CA ALA A 234 4.10 9.10 16.86
C ALA A 234 3.54 9.36 18.25
N ASP A 235 4.38 9.90 19.13
CA ASP A 235 3.98 10.39 20.43
C ASP A 235 3.14 9.38 21.21
N ASN A 236 3.57 8.12 21.36
CA ASN A 236 2.82 7.10 22.14
C ASN A 236 3.45 6.87 23.52
N GLY A 237 2.63 6.38 24.46
CA GLY A 237 2.99 6.18 25.86
C GLY A 237 3.85 4.93 26.14
N PHE A 238 4.26 4.23 25.10
CA PHE A 238 4.93 2.92 25.11
C PHE A 238 5.67 2.75 23.76
N SER A 239 6.24 1.59 23.49
CA SER A 239 7.00 1.37 22.25
C SER A 239 6.11 1.45 20.99
N ALA A 240 6.63 1.77 19.81
CA ALA A 240 5.80 1.80 18.59
C ALA A 240 5.43 0.37 18.15
N ILE A 241 6.44 -0.49 18.00
CA ILE A 241 6.26 -1.86 17.53
C ILE A 241 6.94 -2.81 18.52
N LYS A 242 6.24 -3.88 18.89
CA LYS A 242 6.83 -5.00 19.62
C LYS A 242 6.79 -6.25 18.75
N LEU A 243 7.94 -6.87 18.53
CA LEU A 243 8.03 -8.20 17.92
C LEU A 243 8.23 -9.24 19.01
N THR A 244 7.36 -10.25 19.05
CA THR A 244 7.49 -11.38 19.96
C THR A 244 7.58 -12.69 19.20
N SER A 245 8.75 -13.31 19.22
CA SER A 245 9.01 -14.64 18.65
C SER A 245 9.14 -15.67 19.79
N ARG A 246 8.45 -16.80 19.67
CA ARG A 246 8.40 -17.86 20.67
C ARG A 246 9.24 -19.07 20.24
N ILE A 247 8.78 -19.89 19.30
CA ILE A 247 9.41 -21.18 18.98
C ILE A 247 9.30 -21.50 17.50
N ARG A 248 10.44 -21.66 16.81
CA ARG A 248 10.53 -21.95 15.36
C ARG A 248 9.75 -20.94 14.50
N ASP A 249 9.65 -19.70 14.97
CA ASP A 249 8.88 -18.64 14.32
C ASP A 249 9.76 -17.85 13.34
N THR A 250 9.17 -17.39 12.24
CA THR A 250 9.79 -16.44 11.30
C THR A 250 8.95 -15.17 11.21
N ILE A 251 9.52 -14.04 11.61
CA ILE A 251 8.87 -12.73 11.52
C ILE A 251 9.60 -11.88 10.50
N GLY A 252 8.92 -11.51 9.41
CA GLY A 252 9.33 -10.43 8.51
C GLY A 252 8.61 -9.14 8.86
N LEU A 253 9.36 -8.05 9.04
CA LEU A 253 8.82 -6.71 9.22
C LEU A 253 9.44 -5.77 8.19
N GLU A 254 8.62 -5.24 7.30
CA GLU A 254 9.02 -4.24 6.30
C GLU A 254 8.43 -2.89 6.69
N ILE A 255 9.25 -1.84 6.78
CA ILE A 255 8.84 -0.47 7.07
C ILE A 255 9.33 0.44 5.96
N LEU A 256 8.39 1.01 5.20
CA LEU A 256 8.65 1.74 3.97
C LEU A 256 8.08 3.16 4.09
N HIS A 257 8.85 4.20 3.78
CA HIS A 257 8.34 5.57 3.69
C HIS A 257 7.53 5.98 4.92
N SER A 258 7.98 5.64 6.13
CA SER A 258 7.20 5.78 7.36
C SER A 258 7.96 6.52 8.44
N THR A 259 7.23 7.04 9.42
CA THR A 259 7.81 7.81 10.53
C THR A 259 7.41 7.21 11.87
N ILE A 260 8.41 6.88 12.68
CA ILE A 260 8.31 6.42 14.05
C ILE A 260 9.09 7.38 14.94
N THR A 261 8.41 8.11 15.84
CA THR A 261 9.05 9.16 16.65
C THR A 261 8.30 9.46 17.94
N GLY A 262 8.95 10.06 18.94
CA GLY A 262 8.29 10.52 20.17
C GLY A 262 7.70 9.40 21.03
N GLN A 263 8.15 8.15 20.87
CA GLN A 263 7.72 7.07 21.74
C GLN A 263 8.29 7.26 23.15
N ARG A 264 7.50 7.02 24.21
CA ARG A 264 7.98 7.03 25.61
C ARG A 264 8.94 5.90 25.96
N GLU A 265 8.99 4.88 25.10
CA GLU A 265 9.93 3.76 25.18
C GLU A 265 10.66 3.66 23.84
N ASN A 266 10.62 2.50 23.18
CA ASN A 266 11.41 2.23 21.98
C ASN A 266 10.61 2.47 20.69
N GLY A 267 11.30 2.65 19.57
CA GLY A 267 10.68 2.53 18.25
C GLY A 267 10.25 1.09 18.02
N ILE A 268 11.22 0.19 17.90
CA ILE A 268 11.01 -1.25 17.76
C ILE A 268 11.59 -1.94 18.98
N PHE A 269 10.78 -2.75 19.65
CA PHE A 269 11.18 -3.58 20.78
C PHE A 269 11.10 -5.06 20.42
N LEU A 270 12.21 -5.77 20.55
CA LEU A 270 12.35 -7.18 20.18
C LEU A 270 12.38 -8.06 21.42
N TRP A 271 11.51 -9.07 21.46
CA TRP A 271 11.44 -10.08 22.51
C TRP A 271 11.41 -11.47 21.90
N ALA A 272 12.49 -12.23 22.04
CA ALA A 272 12.58 -13.59 21.53
C ALA A 272 12.91 -14.60 22.65
N TYR A 273 12.21 -15.73 22.69
CA TYR A 273 12.51 -16.81 23.65
C TYR A 273 13.73 -17.64 23.17
N GLU A 274 14.66 -17.98 24.07
CA GLU A 274 15.93 -18.66 23.75
C GLU A 274 15.78 -20.09 23.18
N ASN A 275 16.76 -20.53 22.37
CA ASN A 275 17.03 -21.93 21.95
C ASN A 275 16.04 -22.60 20.95
N GLN A 276 15.42 -21.86 20.04
CA GLN A 276 14.29 -22.41 19.27
C GLN A 276 14.24 -21.96 17.80
N ASP A 277 15.27 -22.22 16.98
CA ASP A 277 15.31 -22.01 15.50
C ASP A 277 14.46 -20.83 14.95
N ASN A 278 14.46 -19.71 15.67
CA ASN A 278 13.66 -18.53 15.35
C ASN A 278 14.46 -17.65 14.38
N PHE A 279 13.76 -16.84 13.58
CA PHE A 279 14.39 -15.85 12.71
C PHE A 279 13.54 -14.58 12.64
N ILE A 280 14.19 -13.42 12.76
CA ILE A 280 13.55 -12.12 12.60
C ILE A 280 14.30 -11.35 11.52
N ALA A 281 13.57 -10.86 10.52
CA ALA A 281 14.08 -9.95 9.51
C ALA A 281 13.34 -8.61 9.61
N ILE A 282 14.09 -7.51 9.60
CA ILE A 282 13.56 -6.15 9.62
C ILE A 282 14.16 -5.37 8.46
N ASP A 283 13.33 -4.95 7.51
CA ASP A 283 13.73 -4.10 6.39
C ASP A 283 13.15 -2.70 6.60
N MET A 284 14.00 -1.68 6.63
CA MET A 284 13.56 -0.28 6.78
C MET A 284 14.09 0.56 5.63
N VAL A 285 13.18 1.00 4.75
CA VAL A 285 13.49 1.77 3.56
C VAL A 285 12.85 3.15 3.67
N ASN A 286 13.62 4.21 3.40
CA ASN A 286 13.10 5.58 3.35
C ASN A 286 12.32 5.97 4.62
N THR A 287 12.78 5.51 5.78
CA THR A 287 12.01 5.54 7.03
C THR A 287 12.74 6.31 8.11
N ILE A 288 12.00 7.05 8.93
CA ILE A 288 12.52 7.68 10.15
C ILE A 288 12.10 6.83 11.35
N CYS A 289 13.06 6.42 12.18
CA CYS A 289 12.82 5.86 13.50
C CYS A 289 13.80 6.51 14.49
N ALA A 290 13.42 7.65 15.06
CA ALA A 290 14.31 8.46 15.89
C ALA A 290 13.51 9.37 16.82
N GLY A 291 14.16 9.98 17.82
CA GLY A 291 13.50 10.90 18.74
C GLY A 291 12.58 10.21 19.76
N ASN A 292 12.84 8.95 20.06
CA ASN A 292 12.17 8.20 21.13
C ASN A 292 12.90 8.41 22.47
N ASP A 293 12.19 8.28 23.59
CA ASP A 293 12.78 8.34 24.95
C ASP A 293 13.71 7.12 25.18
N GLY A 294 13.40 5.96 24.58
CA GLY A 294 14.26 4.78 24.47
C GLY A 294 14.95 4.66 23.10
N ASP A 295 15.35 3.43 22.72
CA ASP A 295 16.07 3.21 21.47
C ASP A 295 15.15 3.18 20.25
N ALA A 296 15.68 3.52 19.08
CA ALA A 296 15.00 3.28 17.81
C ALA A 296 14.76 1.79 17.57
N ILE A 297 15.74 0.95 17.89
CA ILE A 297 15.62 -0.50 17.89
C ILE A 297 16.28 -1.02 19.17
N ASN A 298 15.51 -1.75 19.99
CA ASN A 298 15.98 -2.35 21.23
C ASN A 298 15.79 -3.86 21.17
N TYR A 299 16.90 -4.59 21.24
CA TYR A 299 16.91 -6.04 21.39
C TYR A 299 17.64 -6.42 22.68
N GLU A 300 16.86 -6.52 23.75
CA GLU A 300 17.37 -6.85 25.08
C GLU A 300 17.19 -8.33 25.45
N TYR A 301 16.16 -9.00 24.92
CA TYR A 301 15.71 -10.31 25.39
C TYR A 301 15.74 -11.37 24.28
N GLY A 302 16.77 -12.22 24.28
CA GLY A 302 16.85 -13.43 23.45
C GLY A 302 18.23 -13.68 22.85
N ASP A 303 18.42 -14.89 22.30
CA ASP A 303 19.60 -15.29 21.51
C ASP A 303 19.17 -15.84 20.15
N VAL A 304 18.38 -15.03 19.44
CA VAL A 304 17.82 -15.35 18.13
C VAL A 304 18.52 -14.50 17.06
N PRO A 305 18.88 -15.05 15.90
CA PRO A 305 19.38 -14.26 14.79
C PRO A 305 18.37 -13.20 14.35
N VAL A 306 18.82 -11.95 14.27
CA VAL A 306 18.05 -10.83 13.73
C VAL A 306 18.84 -10.22 12.58
N ASP A 307 18.24 -10.21 11.40
CA ASP A 307 18.77 -9.50 10.23
C ASP A 307 18.04 -8.16 10.11
N ILE A 308 18.80 -7.07 9.98
CA ILE A 308 18.23 -5.72 9.89
C ILE A 308 18.85 -5.03 8.70
N HIS A 309 18.07 -4.78 7.67
CA HIS A 309 18.51 -3.98 6.53
C HIS A 309 17.92 -2.59 6.60
N LEU A 310 18.81 -1.60 6.48
CA LEU A 310 18.44 -0.20 6.44
C LEU A 310 18.82 0.34 5.06
N LYS A 311 17.93 1.11 4.44
CA LYS A 311 18.20 1.79 3.17
C LYS A 311 17.59 3.18 3.21
N ASN A 312 18.40 4.21 3.05
CA ASN A 312 17.94 5.61 3.06
C ASN A 312 17.08 5.95 4.30
N SER A 313 17.40 5.36 5.45
CA SER A 313 16.60 5.50 6.67
C SER A 313 17.36 6.24 7.76
N LEU A 314 16.65 7.06 8.53
CA LEU A 314 17.18 7.78 9.68
C LEU A 314 16.84 7.01 10.95
N ILE A 315 17.82 6.36 11.55
CA ILE A 315 17.66 5.54 12.76
C ILE A 315 18.38 6.20 13.95
N GLY A 316 17.68 6.28 15.08
CA GLY A 316 18.21 6.74 16.37
C GLY A 316 19.16 5.73 17.02
N SER A 317 19.25 5.74 18.35
CA SER A 317 20.08 4.76 19.07
C SER A 317 19.57 3.34 18.86
N VAL A 318 20.50 2.39 18.84
CA VAL A 318 20.18 0.98 18.68
C VAL A 318 20.94 0.18 19.73
N THR A 319 20.23 -0.65 20.47
CA THR A 319 20.79 -1.52 21.51
C THR A 319 20.61 -2.97 21.13
N PHE A 320 21.71 -3.72 21.07
CA PHE A 320 21.73 -5.18 20.93
C PHE A 320 22.53 -5.80 22.07
N THR A 321 21.95 -6.74 22.80
CA THR A 321 22.66 -7.48 23.84
C THR A 321 23.46 -8.66 23.29
N ASN A 322 23.14 -9.16 22.08
CA ASN A 322 23.81 -10.31 21.42
C ASN A 322 24.35 -9.98 20.01
N SER A 323 25.27 -10.82 19.51
CA SER A 323 26.24 -10.50 18.45
C SER A 323 25.77 -10.58 16.99
N THR A 324 24.47 -10.65 16.71
CA THR A 324 23.98 -10.87 15.33
C THR A 324 23.32 -9.60 14.80
N VAL A 325 24.09 -8.81 14.04
CA VAL A 325 23.57 -7.69 13.24
C VAL A 325 24.31 -7.69 11.90
N LEU A 326 23.58 -7.97 10.83
CA LEU A 326 24.06 -7.94 9.45
C LEU A 326 23.66 -6.61 8.80
N SER A 327 24.69 -5.87 8.35
CA SER A 327 24.67 -4.68 7.50
C SER A 327 23.72 -3.53 7.87
N LEU A 328 24.24 -2.52 8.58
CA LEU A 328 23.72 -1.15 8.46
C LEU A 328 24.26 -0.51 7.18
N ASP A 329 23.39 -0.19 6.23
CA ASP A 329 23.70 0.76 5.15
C ASP A 329 23.06 2.10 5.52
N SER A 330 23.78 2.93 6.31
CA SER A 330 23.24 4.19 6.83
C SER A 330 24.14 5.39 6.55
N THR A 331 23.56 6.43 5.97
CA THR A 331 23.97 7.82 6.19
C THR A 331 23.31 8.31 7.49
N TYR A 332 24.12 8.63 8.50
CA TYR A 332 23.65 9.25 9.73
C TYR A 332 23.36 10.73 9.48
N TYR A 333 22.12 11.13 9.69
CA TYR A 333 21.71 12.54 9.67
C TYR A 333 21.40 12.96 11.11
N GLY A 334 21.69 14.22 11.48
CA GLY A 334 21.42 14.72 12.84
C GLY A 334 19.94 14.56 13.24
N PHE A 335 19.63 14.77 14.53
CA PHE A 335 18.26 14.65 15.04
C PHE A 335 17.24 15.37 14.15
N PRO A 336 16.16 14.69 13.72
CA PRO A 336 15.19 15.29 12.81
C PRO A 336 14.43 16.41 13.52
N VAL A 337 14.30 17.55 12.84
CA VAL A 337 13.39 18.62 13.24
C VAL A 337 12.02 18.27 12.69
N PHE A 338 11.07 17.94 13.54
CA PHE A 338 9.67 17.73 13.14
C PHE A 338 8.89 19.04 13.27
N TRP A 339 7.99 19.31 12.32
CA TRP A 339 6.96 20.35 12.44
C TRP A 339 5.67 19.77 13.02
N ASP A 340 4.70 20.64 13.32
CA ASP A 340 3.39 20.31 13.90
C ASP A 340 2.54 19.30 13.08
N SER A 341 3.03 18.89 11.90
CA SER A 341 2.47 17.87 11.02
C SER A 341 3.17 16.51 11.10
N TRP A 342 4.15 16.32 11.99
CA TRP A 342 5.00 15.12 12.09
C TRP A 342 5.78 14.78 10.81
N ALA A 343 5.89 15.77 9.90
CA ALA A 343 6.80 15.77 8.77
C ALA A 343 8.12 16.45 9.16
N PRO A 344 9.27 16.04 8.56
CA PRO A 344 10.52 16.74 8.77
C PRO A 344 10.46 18.17 8.21
N GLY A 345 10.91 19.12 9.00
CA GLY A 345 11.02 20.53 8.62
C GLY A 345 12.37 20.88 7.98
N PRO A 346 12.52 22.11 7.45
CA PRO A 346 13.77 22.64 6.93
C PRO A 346 14.93 22.49 7.92
N GLY A 347 16.07 21.98 7.46
CA GLY A 347 17.24 21.68 8.31
C GLY A 347 17.22 20.29 8.96
N CYS A 348 16.22 19.44 8.66
CA CYS A 348 16.40 18.00 8.90
C CYS A 348 17.52 17.50 8.01
N GLY A 349 18.50 16.78 8.57
CA GLY A 349 19.55 16.19 7.73
C GLY A 349 18.99 15.15 6.73
N CYS A 350 17.81 14.58 6.99
CA CYS A 350 17.08 13.74 6.05
C CYS A 350 16.61 14.50 4.79
N VAL A 351 16.12 15.73 4.98
CA VAL A 351 15.73 16.64 3.89
C VAL A 351 16.96 17.13 3.15
N ASP A 352 17.97 17.62 3.88
CA ASP A 352 19.22 18.11 3.28
C ASP A 352 20.01 17.00 2.58
N GLY A 353 19.81 15.76 3.01
CA GLY A 353 20.40 14.55 2.43
C GLY A 353 19.69 14.05 1.17
N GLY A 354 18.56 14.65 0.78
CA GLY A 354 17.75 14.22 -0.36
C GLY A 354 17.12 12.84 -0.15
N THR A 355 16.81 12.47 1.11
CA THR A 355 16.09 11.23 1.40
C THR A 355 14.64 11.37 0.99
N ASP A 356 14.20 10.60 0.00
CA ASP A 356 12.80 10.50 -0.37
C ASP A 356 11.99 9.77 0.71
N LEU A 357 11.29 10.50 1.56
CA LEU A 357 10.46 9.94 2.61
C LEU A 357 9.03 9.60 2.15
N GLY A 358 8.69 9.85 0.88
CA GLY A 358 7.37 9.55 0.32
C GLY A 358 6.20 10.38 0.89
N PHE A 359 6.48 11.53 1.50
CA PHE A 359 5.49 12.51 1.98
C PHE A 359 5.72 13.89 1.38
N SER A 360 4.66 14.71 1.28
CA SER A 360 4.77 16.10 0.82
C SER A 360 5.66 16.92 1.79
N PHE A 361 6.75 17.47 1.27
CA PHE A 361 7.66 18.35 2.00
C PHE A 361 7.26 19.83 1.80
N ALA A 362 7.39 20.64 2.86
CA ALA A 362 7.16 22.07 2.82
C ALA A 362 8.48 22.83 3.00
N GLY A 363 9.23 23.04 1.91
CA GLY A 363 10.48 23.82 1.93
C GLY A 363 11.13 23.97 0.56
N SER A 364 12.26 24.70 0.51
CA SER A 364 12.97 25.06 -0.73
C SER A 364 14.31 24.32 -0.92
N GLY A 365 14.46 23.13 -0.32
CA GLY A 365 15.66 22.29 -0.40
C GLY A 365 15.64 21.33 -1.61
N PRO A 366 16.78 20.72 -1.99
CA PRO A 366 16.85 19.80 -3.12
C PRO A 366 16.26 18.44 -2.76
N ASP A 367 15.00 18.22 -3.16
CA ASP A 367 14.30 16.95 -2.99
C ASP A 367 14.66 15.98 -4.12
N ILE A 368 15.45 14.95 -3.82
CA ILE A 368 15.58 13.80 -4.71
C ILE A 368 14.42 12.85 -4.37
N GLY A 369 13.46 12.71 -5.28
CA GLY A 369 12.48 11.61 -5.27
C GLY A 369 11.02 11.99 -4.96
N ALA A 370 10.74 13.22 -4.50
CA ALA A 370 9.40 13.75 -4.60
C ALA A 370 9.06 13.90 -6.09
N VAL A 371 7.90 13.39 -6.53
CA VAL A 371 7.34 13.81 -7.81
C VAL A 371 7.24 15.33 -7.75
N GLU A 372 8.00 16.03 -8.61
CA GLU A 372 7.72 17.40 -8.99
C GLU A 372 6.34 17.38 -9.67
N VAL A 373 5.29 17.46 -8.86
CA VAL A 373 4.07 18.01 -9.38
C VAL A 373 4.28 19.51 -9.25
N GLU A 374 4.77 20.13 -10.33
CA GLU A 374 4.44 21.53 -10.59
C GLU A 374 2.98 21.70 -10.17
N ASP A 375 2.73 22.61 -9.23
CA ASP A 375 1.42 22.94 -8.67
C ASP A 375 0.31 22.26 -9.47
N ILE A 376 -0.26 21.13 -9.00
CA ILE A 376 -1.48 20.64 -9.61
C ILE A 376 -2.41 21.84 -9.50
N PRO A 377 -2.86 22.44 -10.61
CA PRO A 377 -3.91 23.42 -10.52
C PRO A 377 -5.01 22.71 -9.75
N THR A 378 -5.45 23.29 -8.64
CA THR A 378 -6.61 22.79 -7.89
C THR A 378 -7.90 22.92 -8.71
N GLU A 379 -7.78 23.36 -9.96
CA GLU A 379 -8.71 23.11 -11.04
C GLU A 379 -8.30 21.81 -11.74
N THR A 380 -9.22 20.84 -11.80
CA THR A 380 -9.17 19.82 -12.86
C THR A 380 -8.75 20.54 -14.14
N PRO A 381 -7.64 20.17 -14.81
CA PRO A 381 -7.21 20.88 -16.00
C PRO A 381 -8.45 21.01 -16.89
N PRO A 382 -8.86 22.23 -17.26
CA PRO A 382 -10.14 22.44 -17.92
C PRO A 382 -10.19 21.46 -19.06
N ILE A 383 -11.19 20.56 -19.08
CA ILE A 383 -11.28 19.47 -20.06
C ILE A 383 -11.08 20.09 -21.45
N VAL A 384 -9.88 20.03 -22.02
CA VAL A 384 -9.57 20.79 -23.24
C VAL A 384 -10.36 20.20 -24.41
N ALA A 385 -10.62 18.89 -24.32
CA ALA A 385 -11.49 18.18 -25.22
C ALA A 385 -12.22 16.99 -24.56
N SER A 386 -13.38 16.62 -25.09
CA SER A 386 -14.00 15.31 -24.82
C SER A 386 -14.19 14.52 -26.11
N LEU A 387 -14.03 13.19 -26.01
CA LEU A 387 -14.13 12.27 -27.13
C LEU A 387 -15.14 11.15 -26.82
N ASN A 388 -16.20 11.08 -27.61
CA ASN A 388 -17.24 10.06 -27.48
C ASN A 388 -17.53 9.38 -28.81
N VAL A 389 -18.01 8.14 -28.76
CA VAL A 389 -18.40 7.38 -29.94
C VAL A 389 -19.77 6.79 -29.70
N PHE A 390 -20.72 7.13 -30.57
CA PHE A 390 -22.08 6.63 -30.47
C PHE A 390 -22.67 6.28 -31.86
N PRO A 391 -23.33 5.12 -32.00
CA PRO A 391 -23.41 4.03 -31.02
C PRO A 391 -22.08 3.27 -30.84
N ASN A 392 -21.87 2.70 -29.65
CA ASN A 392 -20.78 1.78 -29.33
C ASN A 392 -21.40 0.62 -28.52
N PRO A 393 -21.44 -0.63 -29.02
CA PRO A 393 -20.68 -1.18 -30.15
C PRO A 393 -21.02 -0.61 -31.53
N VAL A 394 -20.01 -0.51 -32.40
CA VAL A 394 -20.12 -0.09 -33.81
C VAL A 394 -20.44 -1.32 -34.66
N THR A 395 -21.69 -1.46 -35.10
CA THR A 395 -22.14 -2.56 -35.99
C THR A 395 -22.37 -2.10 -37.43
N GLY A 396 -22.31 -0.79 -37.68
CA GLY A 396 -22.54 -0.19 -39.00
C GLY A 396 -21.79 1.12 -39.16
N VAL A 397 -22.50 2.24 -39.06
CA VAL A 397 -21.91 3.59 -39.01
C VAL A 397 -22.19 4.18 -37.62
N SER A 398 -21.14 4.68 -36.99
CA SER A 398 -21.20 5.45 -35.75
C SER A 398 -20.54 6.81 -35.93
N SER A 399 -20.74 7.67 -34.96
CA SER A 399 -20.23 9.03 -34.95
C SER A 399 -19.25 9.21 -33.80
N ILE A 400 -18.03 9.62 -34.13
CA ILE A 400 -17.06 10.17 -33.18
C ILE A 400 -17.43 11.62 -32.94
N GLN A 401 -17.81 11.96 -31.72
CA GLN A 401 -18.05 13.32 -31.29
C GLN A 401 -16.83 13.83 -30.53
N LEU A 402 -16.17 14.84 -31.09
CA LEU A 402 -15.11 15.59 -30.45
C LEU A 402 -15.68 16.94 -30.01
N ASN A 403 -15.63 17.27 -28.73
CA ASN A 403 -15.90 18.63 -28.27
C ASN A 403 -14.58 19.26 -27.86
N LEU A 404 -14.20 20.37 -28.48
CA LEU A 404 -13.04 21.18 -28.12
C LEU A 404 -13.50 22.43 -27.39
N ASN A 405 -13.03 22.63 -26.16
CA ASN A 405 -13.37 23.82 -25.38
C ASN A 405 -12.53 25.03 -25.79
N GLU A 406 -11.35 24.80 -26.38
CA GLU A 406 -10.43 25.84 -26.86
C GLU A 406 -9.88 25.51 -28.27
N PRO A 407 -9.43 26.51 -29.05
CA PRO A 407 -8.77 26.27 -30.34
C PRO A 407 -7.44 25.53 -30.15
N ALA A 408 -7.19 24.51 -30.97
CA ALA A 408 -5.98 23.70 -30.90
C ALA A 408 -5.26 23.68 -32.25
N SER A 409 -3.95 23.97 -32.23
CA SER A 409 -3.11 24.15 -33.42
C SER A 409 -2.70 22.83 -34.07
N SER A 410 -2.70 21.72 -33.33
CA SER A 410 -2.33 20.39 -33.82
C SER A 410 -3.16 19.31 -33.16
N ILE A 411 -4.09 18.73 -33.93
CA ILE A 411 -4.95 17.62 -33.49
C ILE A 411 -4.74 16.39 -34.39
N GLY A 412 -4.62 15.22 -33.76
CA GLY A 412 -4.65 13.91 -34.40
C GLY A 412 -5.70 13.00 -33.79
N ILE A 413 -6.40 12.22 -34.61
CA ILE A 413 -7.35 11.20 -34.15
C ILE A 413 -7.08 9.92 -34.92
N TRP A 414 -6.78 8.85 -34.20
CA TRP A 414 -6.40 7.54 -34.74
C TRP A 414 -7.22 6.43 -34.12
N LEU A 415 -7.55 5.42 -34.93
CA LEU A 415 -8.07 4.15 -34.46
C LEU A 415 -6.93 3.15 -34.40
N LEU A 416 -6.77 2.48 -33.26
CA LEU A 416 -5.76 1.47 -33.02
C LEU A 416 -6.43 0.13 -32.72
N SER A 417 -5.83 -0.96 -33.19
CA SER A 417 -6.18 -2.32 -32.76
C SER A 417 -5.63 -2.59 -31.35
N CYS A 418 -6.07 -3.69 -30.74
CA CYS A 418 -5.62 -4.08 -29.40
C CYS A 418 -4.11 -4.37 -29.28
N ASP A 419 -3.42 -4.64 -30.40
CA ASP A 419 -1.96 -4.78 -30.46
C ASP A 419 -1.23 -3.45 -30.75
N GLY A 420 -1.93 -2.31 -30.67
CA GLY A 420 -1.36 -0.97 -30.80
C GLY A 420 -1.11 -0.51 -32.24
N LYS A 421 -1.48 -1.29 -33.27
CA LYS A 421 -1.32 -0.86 -34.66
C LYS A 421 -2.38 0.17 -35.06
N VAL A 422 -1.97 1.24 -35.73
CA VAL A 422 -2.90 2.24 -36.27
C VAL A 422 -3.65 1.66 -37.47
N VAL A 423 -4.96 1.46 -37.30
CA VAL A 423 -5.87 0.90 -38.30
C VAL A 423 -6.53 2.00 -39.13
N ASN A 424 -6.78 3.18 -38.56
CA ASN A 424 -7.34 4.32 -39.28
C ASN A 424 -6.83 5.66 -38.72
N LYS A 425 -6.77 6.70 -39.57
CA LYS A 425 -6.41 8.07 -39.19
C LYS A 425 -7.54 9.02 -39.62
N PHE A 426 -8.33 9.50 -38.67
CA PHE A 426 -9.45 10.41 -38.93
C PHE A 426 -9.00 11.87 -39.05
N LEU A 427 -8.01 12.27 -38.23
CA LEU A 427 -7.35 13.57 -38.31
C LEU A 427 -5.85 13.40 -38.14
N ASN A 428 -5.07 14.23 -38.83
CA ASN A 428 -3.61 14.21 -38.74
C ASN A 428 -3.06 15.63 -38.80
N SER A 429 -2.68 16.16 -37.62
CA SER A 429 -2.04 17.47 -37.45
C SER A 429 -2.80 18.63 -38.10
N LYS A 430 -4.09 18.74 -37.78
CA LYS A 430 -4.95 19.84 -38.25
C LYS A 430 -5.23 20.83 -37.13
N SER A 431 -5.18 22.13 -37.45
CA SER A 431 -5.65 23.18 -36.55
C SER A 431 -7.18 23.26 -36.59
N LEU A 432 -7.82 23.24 -35.42
CA LEU A 432 -9.27 23.35 -35.26
C LEU A 432 -9.60 24.45 -34.25
N SER A 433 -10.67 25.22 -34.51
CA SER A 433 -11.22 26.16 -33.54
C SER A 433 -12.01 25.43 -32.44
N ALA A 434 -12.25 26.09 -31.31
CA ALA A 434 -13.18 25.58 -30.30
C ALA A 434 -14.56 25.26 -30.91
N GLY A 435 -15.18 24.17 -30.48
CA GLY A 435 -16.47 23.72 -30.97
C GLY A 435 -16.63 22.19 -31.01
N THR A 436 -17.81 21.74 -31.41
CA THR A 436 -18.14 20.33 -31.58
C THR A 436 -17.94 19.87 -33.02
N TYR A 437 -17.20 18.79 -33.20
CA TYR A 437 -16.93 18.14 -34.47
C TYR A 437 -17.48 16.73 -34.45
N THR A 438 -17.99 16.27 -35.59
CA THR A 438 -18.50 14.91 -35.75
C THR A 438 -17.79 14.26 -36.92
N LEU A 439 -17.15 13.12 -36.66
CA LEU A 439 -16.43 12.33 -37.65
C LEU A 439 -17.08 10.95 -37.75
N PRO A 440 -17.37 10.45 -38.96
CA PRO A 440 -17.96 9.13 -39.11
C PRO A 440 -16.90 8.04 -38.88
N ILE A 441 -17.29 6.95 -38.19
CA ILE A 441 -16.56 5.69 -38.13
C ILE A 441 -17.47 4.57 -38.63
N THR A 442 -16.93 3.65 -39.42
CA THR A 442 -17.69 2.50 -39.92
C THR A 442 -17.03 1.20 -39.48
N ALA A 443 -17.87 0.20 -39.15
CA ALA A 443 -17.44 -1.18 -38.95
C ALA A 443 -16.99 -1.85 -40.26
N ALA A 444 -17.34 -1.29 -41.43
CA ALA A 444 -16.98 -1.86 -42.72
C ALA A 444 -15.46 -1.93 -42.89
N GLY A 445 -14.94 -3.14 -43.07
CA GLY A 445 -13.50 -3.40 -43.24
C GLY A 445 -12.71 -3.54 -41.94
N LEU A 446 -13.36 -3.44 -40.77
CA LEU A 446 -12.76 -3.71 -39.47
C LEU A 446 -13.20 -5.10 -38.96
N PRO A 447 -12.27 -6.01 -38.62
CA PRO A 447 -12.61 -7.24 -37.92
C PRO A 447 -13.39 -6.95 -36.62
N PRO A 448 -14.44 -7.72 -36.29
CA PRO A 448 -15.12 -7.60 -35.00
C PRO A 448 -14.11 -7.78 -33.86
N GLY A 449 -14.13 -6.89 -32.88
CA GLY A 449 -13.12 -6.89 -31.83
C GLY A 449 -13.03 -5.56 -31.07
N LEU A 450 -12.03 -5.51 -30.19
CA LEU A 450 -11.73 -4.34 -29.37
C LEU A 450 -10.73 -3.42 -30.09
N TYR A 451 -11.05 -2.13 -30.12
CA TYR A 451 -10.23 -1.07 -30.67
C TYR A 451 -10.14 0.09 -29.69
N PHE A 452 -9.11 0.92 -29.87
CA PHE A 452 -8.89 2.13 -29.08
C PHE A 452 -8.82 3.34 -29.99
N LEU A 453 -9.62 4.35 -29.70
CA LEU A 453 -9.58 5.64 -30.38
C LEU A 453 -8.69 6.58 -29.58
N GLN A 454 -7.57 6.98 -30.17
CA GLN A 454 -6.63 7.93 -29.59
C GLN A 454 -6.90 9.32 -30.17
N LEU A 455 -7.05 10.32 -29.31
CA LEU A 455 -7.01 11.73 -29.64
C LEU A 455 -5.71 12.30 -29.08
N LYS A 456 -4.98 13.07 -29.88
CA LYS A 456 -3.78 13.79 -29.47
C LYS A 456 -3.94 15.27 -29.77
N ILE A 457 -3.69 16.11 -28.78
CA ILE A 457 -3.74 17.58 -28.88
C ILE A 457 -2.45 18.11 -28.28
N GLY A 458 -1.51 18.57 -29.11
CA GLY A 458 -0.16 18.91 -28.63
C GLY A 458 0.53 17.70 -27.96
N GLU A 459 0.82 17.81 -26.67
CA GLU A 459 1.40 16.75 -25.83
C GLU A 459 0.33 15.85 -25.16
N GLU A 460 -0.90 16.34 -25.02
CA GLU A 460 -2.00 15.64 -24.35
C GLU A 460 -2.57 14.51 -25.20
N GLN A 461 -3.00 13.43 -24.53
CA GLN A 461 -3.63 12.28 -25.17
C GLN A 461 -4.88 11.82 -24.42
N LEU A 462 -5.91 11.48 -25.18
CA LEU A 462 -7.16 10.92 -24.67
C LEU A 462 -7.47 9.62 -25.41
N TRP A 463 -7.99 8.64 -24.69
CA TRP A 463 -8.31 7.32 -25.22
C TRP A 463 -9.78 6.99 -25.02
N LYS A 464 -10.41 6.40 -26.04
CA LYS A 464 -11.78 5.89 -25.96
C LYS A 464 -11.84 4.45 -26.47
N LYS A 465 -12.36 3.56 -25.63
CA LYS A 465 -12.66 2.18 -26.01
C LYS A 465 -13.77 2.12 -27.07
N ILE A 466 -13.53 1.37 -28.14
CA ILE A 466 -14.51 1.07 -29.20
C ILE A 466 -14.63 -0.44 -29.34
N VAL A 467 -15.86 -0.94 -29.35
CA VAL A 467 -16.16 -2.33 -29.67
C VAL A 467 -16.75 -2.36 -31.08
N VAL A 468 -16.12 -3.06 -32.01
CA VAL A 468 -16.68 -3.31 -33.35
C VAL A 468 -17.45 -4.63 -33.30
N GLY A 469 -18.76 -4.54 -33.50
CA GLY A 469 -19.67 -5.68 -33.55
C GLY A 469 -19.87 -6.20 -34.97
N ARG A 470 -20.57 -7.33 -35.09
CA ARG A 470 -21.02 -7.87 -36.39
C ARG A 470 -22.25 -7.17 -36.92
#